data_AF-A0A920QQW1-F1
#
_entry.id   AF-A0A920QQW1-F1
#
_cell.length_a   1.000
_cell.length_b   1.000
_cell.length_c   1.000
_cell.angle_alpha   90.00
_cell.angle_beta   90.00
_cell.angle_gamma   90.00
#
_symmetry.space_group_name_H-M   'P 1'
#
loop_
_entity.id
_entity.type
_entity.pdbx_description
1 polymer ?
#
loop_
_entity_poly.entity_id
_entity_poly.type
_entity_poly.pdbx_seq_one_letter_code
_entity_poly.pdbx_strand_id
1 'polypeptide(L)'
;MPQTQVLGEVGGGFNLGQQWLVHHDRLLRGSMALGILSRSLQMAIDWAQQRVTYGKPIADRQAIQWMLTDVYMDIMSLGARDA
;
A
#
# COMPACT_ATOMS: atom_id res chain seq x y z
N MET A 1 1.05 -17.23 33.90
CA MET A 1 -0.20 -16.76 33.25
C MET A 1 -1.34 -17.65 33.73
N PRO A 2 -2.51 -17.11 34.10
CA PRO A 2 -3.70 -17.91 34.40
C PRO A 2 -4.06 -18.80 33.19
N GLN A 3 -4.52 -20.03 33.43
CA GLN A 3 -4.94 -20.93 32.34
C GLN A 3 -6.07 -20.33 31.48
N THR A 4 -6.90 -19.46 32.06
CA THR A 4 -7.97 -18.73 31.38
C THR A 4 -7.49 -17.71 30.35
N GLN A 5 -6.19 -17.41 30.30
CA GLN A 5 -5.60 -16.47 29.34
C GLN A 5 -4.82 -17.19 28.22
N VAL A 6 -4.83 -18.52 28.19
CA VAL A 6 -4.20 -19.30 27.12
C VAL A 6 -5.12 -19.30 25.90
N LEU A 7 -4.62 -18.78 24.78
CA LEU A 7 -5.31 -18.83 23.50
C LEU A 7 -4.94 -20.12 22.77
N GLY A 8 -5.91 -21.01 22.57
CA GLY A 8 -5.68 -22.33 22.00
C GLY A 8 -5.02 -23.28 23.00
N GLU A 9 -4.17 -24.18 22.51
CA GLU A 9 -3.50 -25.20 23.32
C GLU A 9 -2.02 -24.85 23.59
N VAL A 10 -1.53 -25.21 24.78
CA VAL A 10 -0.11 -25.03 25.14
C VAL A 10 0.75 -25.88 24.20
N GLY A 11 1.68 -25.23 23.50
CA GLY A 11 2.50 -25.85 22.46
C GLY A 11 1.95 -25.70 21.02
N GLY A 12 0.68 -25.32 20.87
CA GLY A 12 0.02 -25.13 19.56
C GLY A 12 0.19 -23.74 18.93
N GLY A 13 0.87 -22.82 19.60
CA GLY A 13 0.92 -21.40 19.23
C GLY A 13 1.47 -21.12 17.82
N PHE A 14 2.41 -21.92 17.32
CA PHE A 14 2.96 -21.74 15.98
C PHE A 14 1.89 -21.97 14.89
N ASN A 15 1.15 -23.07 14.96
CA ASN A 15 0.10 -23.37 13.99
C ASN A 15 -1.04 -22.34 14.05
N LEU A 16 -1.44 -21.94 15.26
CA LEU A 16 -2.45 -20.90 15.45
C LEU A 16 -2.00 -19.55 14.86
N GLY A 17 -0.75 -19.15 15.11
CA GLY A 17 -0.17 -17.93 14.53
C GLY A 17 -0.11 -17.97 13.01
N GLN A 18 0.28 -19.09 12.43
CA GLN A 18 0.33 -19.27 10.97
C GLN A 18 -1.05 -19.16 10.33
N GLN A 19 -2.08 -19.76 10.93
CA GLN A 19 -3.46 -19.64 10.46
C GLN A 19 -3.92 -18.17 10.48
N TRP A 20 -3.67 -17.47 11.59
CA TRP A 20 -4.03 -16.06 11.70
C TRP A 20 -3.30 -15.19 10.65
N LEU A 21 -1.99 -15.39 10.48
CA LEU A 21 -1.19 -14.64 9.50
C LEU A 21 -1.70 -14.84 8.07
N VAL A 22 -2.01 -16.07 7.68
CA VAL A 22 -2.46 -16.39 6.32
C VAL A 22 -3.86 -15.84 6.07
N HIS A 23 -4.80 -16.09 6.97
CA HIS A 23 -6.22 -15.80 6.71
C HIS A 23 -6.63 -14.37 7.06
N HIS A 24 -5.92 -13.70 7.96
CA HIS A 24 -6.30 -12.37 8.41
C HIS A 24 -5.32 -11.29 7.95
N ASP A 25 -4.03 -11.43 8.28
CA ASP A 25 -3.05 -10.37 8.00
C ASP A 25 -2.71 -10.27 6.50
N ARG A 26 -2.26 -11.37 5.89
CA ARG A 26 -1.72 -11.35 4.52
C ARG A 26 -2.75 -11.03 3.46
N LEU A 27 -3.98 -11.53 3.61
CA LEU A 27 -5.07 -11.25 2.68
C LEU A 27 -5.45 -9.76 2.67
N LEU A 28 -5.44 -9.10 3.83
CA LEU A 28 -5.82 -7.68 3.94
C LEU A 28 -4.66 -6.72 3.63
N ARG A 29 -3.41 -7.16 3.79
CA ARG A 29 -2.23 -6.31 3.53
C ARG A 29 -2.16 -5.78 2.10
N GLY A 30 -2.52 -6.59 1.11
CA GLY A 30 -2.45 -6.18 -0.30
C GLY A 30 -3.38 -5.00 -0.61
N SER A 31 -4.65 -5.09 -0.21
CA SER A 31 -5.63 -4.02 -0.41
C SER A 31 -5.30 -2.77 0.39
N MET A 32 -4.78 -2.93 1.61
CA MET A 32 -4.30 -1.80 2.42
C MET A 32 -3.14 -1.06 1.74
N ALA A 33 -2.14 -1.81 1.26
CA ALA A 33 -1.00 -1.23 0.55
C ALA A 33 -1.44 -0.49 -0.72
N LEU A 34 -2.38 -1.05 -1.48
CA LEU A 34 -2.94 -0.39 -2.67
C LEU A 34 -3.65 0.93 -2.33
N GLY A 35 -4.42 0.96 -1.24
CA GLY A 35 -5.07 2.19 -0.77
C GLY A 35 -4.06 3.26 -0.35
N ILE A 36 -2.99 2.86 0.36
CA ILE A 36 -1.90 3.77 0.75
C ILE A 36 -1.21 4.32 -0.50
N LEU A 37 -0.80 3.47 -1.44
CA LEU A 37 -0.15 3.89 -2.69
C LEU A 37 -1.03 4.86 -3.49
N SER A 38 -2.33 4.57 -3.61
CA SER A 38 -3.29 5.44 -4.31
C SER A 38 -3.36 6.82 -3.68
N ARG A 39 -3.42 6.90 -2.34
CA ARG A 39 -3.45 8.18 -1.63
C ARG A 39 -2.12 8.93 -1.78
N SER A 40 -0.99 8.22 -1.67
CA SER A 40 0.35 8.79 -1.85
C SER A 40 0.55 9.35 -3.26
N LEU A 41 0.09 8.65 -4.29
CA LEU A 41 0.15 9.14 -5.67
C LEU A 41 -0.65 10.42 -5.84
N GLN A 42 -1.88 10.49 -5.31
CA GLN A 42 -2.69 11.70 -5.36
C GLN A 42 -1.97 12.89 -4.69
N MET A 43 -1.41 12.68 -3.49
CA MET A 43 -0.67 13.72 -2.79
C MET A 43 0.57 14.18 -3.56
N ALA A 44 1.26 13.26 -4.23
CA ALA A 44 2.42 13.57 -5.06
C ALA A 44 2.04 14.39 -6.29
N ILE A 45 0.92 14.06 -6.95
CA ILE A 45 0.37 14.83 -8.08
C ILE A 45 0.00 16.25 -7.62
N ASP A 46 -0.76 16.37 -6.53
CA ASP A 46 -1.17 17.67 -5.97
C ASP A 46 0.06 18.55 -5.68
N TRP A 47 1.10 17.96 -5.07
CA TRP A 47 2.34 18.66 -4.79
C TRP A 47 3.10 19.06 -6.07
N ALA A 48 3.15 18.17 -7.06
CA ALA A 48 3.86 18.43 -8.30
C ALA A 48 3.26 19.61 -9.09
N GLN A 49 1.94 19.79 -9.01
CA GLN A 49 1.23 20.90 -9.62
C GLN A 49 1.49 22.23 -8.90
N GLN A 50 1.62 22.22 -7.56
CA GLN A 50 1.81 23.43 -6.76
C GLN A 50 3.27 23.88 -6.66
N ARG A 51 4.22 22.95 -6.66
CA ARG A 51 5.64 23.25 -6.46
C ARG A 51 6.25 23.83 -7.74
N VAL A 52 6.69 25.08 -7.68
CA VAL A 52 7.41 25.76 -8.78
C VAL A 52 8.91 25.74 -8.55
N THR A 53 9.67 25.38 -9.59
CA THR A 53 11.13 25.56 -9.64
C THR A 53 11.54 26.02 -11.02
N TYR A 54 12.59 26.85 -11.12
CA TYR A 54 13.05 27.44 -12.38
C TYR A 54 11.90 27.99 -13.26
N GLY A 55 10.98 28.71 -12.64
CA GLY A 55 9.90 29.45 -13.33
C GLY A 55 8.68 28.63 -13.78
N LYS A 56 8.61 27.32 -13.54
CA LYS A 56 7.41 26.50 -13.86
C LYS A 56 7.11 25.42 -12.82
N PRO A 57 5.85 24.96 -12.71
CA PRO A 57 5.51 23.79 -11.91
C PRO A 57 6.41 22.59 -12.22
N ILE A 58 6.71 21.78 -11.20
CA ILE A 58 7.50 20.55 -11.42
C ILE A 58 6.70 19.49 -12.18
N ALA A 59 5.36 19.59 -12.21
CA ALA A 59 4.50 18.76 -13.05
C ALA A 59 4.81 18.89 -14.56
N ASP A 60 5.38 20.02 -15.01
CA ASP A 60 5.75 20.25 -16.42
C ASP A 60 7.12 19.64 -16.79
N ARG A 61 7.71 18.85 -15.88
CA ARG A 61 8.99 18.18 -16.10
C ARG A 61 8.74 16.73 -16.47
N GLN A 62 9.20 16.33 -17.64
CA GLN A 62 9.05 14.96 -18.13
C GLN A 62 9.56 13.91 -17.13
N ALA A 63 10.70 14.18 -16.47
CA ALA A 63 11.25 13.27 -15.45
C ALA A 63 10.28 13.05 -14.26
N ILE A 64 9.56 14.08 -13.84
CA ILE A 64 8.54 13.97 -12.77
C ILE A 64 7.31 13.23 -13.29
N GLN A 65 6.89 13.50 -14.53
CA GLN A 65 5.78 12.79 -15.15
C GLN A 65 6.03 11.29 -15.24
N TRP A 66 7.24 10.87 -15.66
CA TRP A 66 7.60 9.45 -15.70
C TRP A 66 7.49 8.77 -14.33
N MET A 67 8.05 9.39 -13.29
CA MET A 67 7.94 8.84 -11.93
C MET A 67 6.49 8.67 -11.48
N LEU A 68 5.61 9.62 -11.79
CA LEU A 68 4.19 9.54 -11.43
C LEU A 68 3.45 8.50 -12.28
N THR A 69 3.75 8.42 -13.57
CA THR A 69 3.15 7.44 -14.50
C THR A 69 3.55 6.02 -14.14
N ASP A 70 4.81 5.77 -13.77
CA ASP A 70 5.27 4.44 -13.37
C ASP A 70 4.50 3.93 -12.15
N VAL A 71 4.37 4.77 -11.11
CA VAL A 71 3.57 4.44 -9.91
C VAL A 71 2.11 4.21 -10.25
N TYR A 72 1.54 5.02 -11.15
CA TYR A 72 0.16 4.83 -11.61
C TYR A 72 -0.03 3.49 -12.33
N MET A 73 0.90 3.13 -13.21
CA MET A 73 0.87 1.85 -13.92
C MET A 73 1.00 0.67 -12.96
N ASP A 74 1.86 0.77 -11.95
CA ASP A 74 1.98 -0.25 -10.90
C ASP A 74 0.66 -0.42 -10.15
N ILE A 75 0.04 0.67 -9.69
CA ILE A 75 -1.26 0.65 -9.01
C ILE A 75 -2.33 0.00 -9.90
N MET A 76 -2.38 0.34 -11.19
CA MET A 76 -3.35 -0.24 -12.12
C MET A 76 -3.12 -1.74 -12.34
N SER A 77 -1.86 -2.17 -12.47
CA SER A 77 -1.52 -3.58 -12.61
C SER A 77 -1.87 -4.40 -11.36
N LEU A 78 -1.72 -3.82 -10.17
CA LEU A 78 -2.03 -4.45 -8.89
C LEU A 78 -3.54 -4.44 -8.57
N GLY A 79 -4.25 -3.41 -9.04
CA GLY A 79 -5.65 -3.15 -8.71
C GLY A 79 -6.68 -3.64 -9.73
N ALA A 80 -6.25 -4.00 -10.95
CA ALA A 80 -7.05 -4.46 -12.09
C ALA A 80 -8.51 -3.97 -12.07
N ARG A 81 -8.72 -2.70 -12.47
CA ARG A 81 -10.05 -2.18 -12.82
C ARG A 81 -10.15 -2.06 -14.33
N ASP A 82 -10.34 -3.20 -14.98
CA ASP A 82 -10.89 -3.36 -16.34
C ASP A 82 -11.59 -4.73 -16.43
N ALA A 83 -12.56 -4.95 -15.54
CA ALA A 83 -13.59 -5.99 -15.68
C ALA A 83 -14.97 -5.31 -15.70
#